data_AF-A0A1C5S2Z4-F1
#
_entry.id   AF-A0A1C5S2Z4-F1
#
_cell.length_a   1.000
_cell.length_b   1.000
_cell.length_c   1.000
_cell.angle_alpha   90.00
_cell.angle_beta   90.00
_cell.angle_gamma   90.00
#
_symmetry.space_group_name_H-M   'P 1'
#
loop_
_entity.id
_entity.type
_entity.pdbx_description
1 polymer ?
#
loop_
_entity_poly.entity_id
_entity_poly.type
_entity_poly.pdbx_seq_one_letter_code
_entity_poly.pdbx_strand_id
1 'polypeptide(L)'
;MYGRGIFAYHEMMIDGKLMHVVAHNQFIQSLYNQGIPGIYQYDWSVPFGFNSNGKLVFWLGDLNYMDAQSQAILKGFNVDSDHLIIDSEFFQAQMNCMFSRPIKEKQILMNKDNFILNVKKKYNIDLTHLEKECSSQTENIGRPLVFTEQSISGVINAFDKVLVEGFDVGQLRELYKTLYTESERDAQYEEWQSIRLIKEILLKWCEKLEDTIDVETLVSPLYILHDYRIYLDYLLSEEKQENTKMHIVETLGVQNFEEQEAIYFEEIERLDKLFQYLVLLSK
;
A
#
# COMPACT_ATOMS: atom_id res chain seq x y z
N MET A 1 21.18 19.42 -30.27
CA MET A 1 19.99 19.83 -29.50
C MET A 1 19.74 18.73 -28.47
N TYR A 2 20.11 18.97 -27.22
CA TYR A 2 19.96 18.01 -26.13
C TYR A 2 18.55 18.18 -25.55
N GLY A 3 17.69 17.18 -25.75
CA GLY A 3 16.35 17.15 -25.17
C GLY A 3 16.45 17.00 -23.66
N ARG A 4 15.93 17.99 -22.93
CA ARG A 4 15.81 17.99 -21.48
C ARG A 4 14.68 17.04 -21.08
N GLY A 5 15.01 15.95 -20.38
CA GLY A 5 14.02 15.15 -19.66
C GLY A 5 13.36 15.98 -18.57
N ILE A 6 12.04 15.88 -18.45
CA ILE A 6 11.28 16.47 -17.35
C ILE A 6 11.44 15.53 -16.15
N PHE A 7 12.13 16.00 -15.11
CA PHE A 7 12.33 15.27 -13.85
C PHE A 7 11.03 15.29 -13.02
N ALA A 8 10.55 14.11 -12.61
CA ALA A 8 9.56 13.99 -11.53
C ALA A 8 10.29 13.73 -10.21
N TYR A 9 10.04 14.56 -9.19
CA TYR A 9 10.72 14.56 -7.89
C TYR A 9 10.24 13.41 -6.98
N HIS A 10 11.03 13.07 -5.96
CA HIS A 10 10.61 12.32 -4.75
C HIS A 10 11.29 12.98 -3.55
N GLU A 11 11.08 12.63 -2.27
CA GLU A 11 11.71 13.26 -1.08
C GLU A 11 12.47 12.21 -0.22
N MET A 12 13.65 12.52 0.31
CA MET A 12 14.60 11.70 1.10
C MET A 12 15.39 12.59 2.04
N MET A 13 15.66 12.26 3.30
CA MET A 13 16.62 13.04 4.13
C MET A 13 18.06 12.50 3.99
N ILE A 14 19.07 13.35 3.73
CA ILE A 14 20.52 13.01 3.78
C ILE A 14 21.21 13.97 4.74
N ASP A 15 22.00 13.45 5.69
CA ASP A 15 22.73 14.23 6.71
C ASP A 15 21.85 15.27 7.46
N GLY A 16 20.58 14.92 7.70
CA GLY A 16 19.63 15.75 8.44
C GLY A 16 18.94 16.85 7.62
N LYS A 17 18.95 16.81 6.28
CA LYS A 17 18.16 17.70 5.40
C LYS A 17 17.33 16.96 4.36
N LEU A 18 16.14 17.50 4.06
CA LEU A 18 15.18 16.96 3.09
C LEU A 18 15.72 17.20 1.69
N MET A 19 16.21 16.13 1.10
CA MET A 19 16.59 15.94 -0.29
C MET A 19 15.42 15.34 -1.07
N HIS A 20 15.56 15.24 -2.38
CA HIS A 20 14.53 14.72 -3.25
C HIS A 20 15.00 13.49 -4.06
N VAL A 21 14.54 12.24 -3.79
CA VAL A 21 15.12 11.01 -4.39
C VAL A 21 14.14 10.00 -4.97
N VAL A 22 14.17 9.88 -6.30
CA VAL A 22 13.24 9.12 -7.14
C VAL A 22 13.38 7.61 -6.93
N ALA A 23 12.27 6.87 -6.85
CA ALA A 23 12.18 5.40 -6.72
C ALA A 23 12.71 4.61 -7.94
N HIS A 24 13.61 5.20 -8.72
CA HIS A 24 14.11 4.68 -9.98
C HIS A 24 15.40 3.84 -9.87
N ASN A 25 15.81 3.43 -8.67
CA ASN A 25 17.07 2.67 -8.48
C ASN A 25 16.93 1.27 -7.84
N GLN A 26 15.77 0.87 -7.31
CA GLN A 26 15.71 -0.34 -6.47
C GLN A 26 15.63 -1.66 -7.26
N PHE A 27 15.07 -1.68 -8.49
CA PHE A 27 14.89 -2.93 -9.25
C PHE A 27 16.22 -3.60 -9.65
N ILE A 28 17.20 -2.81 -10.11
CA ILE A 28 18.54 -3.34 -10.47
C ILE A 28 19.31 -3.74 -9.21
N GLN A 29 19.19 -2.95 -8.12
CA GLN A 29 19.78 -3.27 -6.82
C GLN A 29 19.24 -4.59 -6.26
N SER A 30 17.94 -4.88 -6.40
CA SER A 30 17.35 -6.14 -5.93
C SER A 30 17.77 -7.35 -6.76
N LEU A 31 18.00 -7.20 -8.08
CA LEU A 31 18.50 -8.29 -8.92
C LEU A 31 19.92 -8.73 -8.52
N TYR A 32 20.73 -7.81 -7.99
CA TYR A 32 22.11 -8.07 -7.59
C TYR A 32 22.29 -8.43 -6.11
N ASN A 33 21.41 -7.98 -5.22
CA ASN A 33 21.51 -8.18 -3.77
C ASN A 33 21.11 -9.59 -3.29
N GLN A 34 21.26 -10.63 -4.11
CA GLN A 34 21.11 -12.04 -3.68
C GLN A 34 22.25 -12.50 -2.74
N GLY A 35 22.53 -11.76 -1.65
CA GLY A 35 23.25 -12.33 -0.50
C GLY A 35 24.30 -11.46 0.23
N ILE A 36 24.44 -10.15 -0.01
CA ILE A 36 25.43 -9.34 0.73
C ILE A 36 24.83 -8.00 1.17
N PRO A 37 24.73 -7.72 2.49
CA PRO A 37 24.41 -6.40 2.98
C PRO A 37 25.64 -5.49 2.81
N GLY A 38 25.61 -4.64 1.79
CA GLY A 38 26.69 -3.72 1.47
C GLY A 38 26.36 -2.90 0.24
N ILE A 39 26.23 -1.59 0.44
CA ILE A 39 25.83 -0.56 -0.51
C ILE A 39 26.71 -0.62 -1.78
N TYR A 40 26.22 -1.24 -2.86
CA TYR A 40 26.63 -0.84 -4.19
C TYR A 40 25.71 0.32 -4.61
N GLN A 41 26.16 1.55 -4.33
CA GLN A 41 25.62 2.71 -5.04
C GLN A 41 26.10 2.60 -6.48
N TYR A 42 25.19 2.29 -7.40
CA TYR A 42 25.48 2.44 -8.82
C TYR A 42 25.74 3.92 -9.11
N ASP A 43 26.79 4.22 -9.86
CA ASP A 43 27.13 5.59 -10.29
C ASP A 43 26.15 6.15 -11.34
N TRP A 44 25.13 5.36 -11.71
CA TRP A 44 24.14 5.68 -12.71
C TRP A 44 22.72 5.50 -12.16
N SER A 45 21.81 6.32 -12.69
CA SER A 45 20.36 6.19 -12.47
C SER A 45 19.69 6.35 -13.81
N VAL A 46 18.95 5.32 -14.23
CA VAL A 46 18.27 5.30 -15.52
C VAL A 46 16.76 5.20 -15.29
N PRO A 47 15.98 6.12 -15.86
CA PRO A 47 14.52 6.04 -15.84
C PRO A 47 14.03 4.75 -16.52
N PHE A 48 13.00 4.15 -15.95
CA PHE A 48 12.35 2.94 -16.49
C PHE A 48 10.84 2.97 -16.28
N GLY A 49 10.14 2.00 -16.81
CA GLY A 49 8.70 1.86 -16.61
C GLY A 49 8.23 0.43 -16.71
N PHE A 50 6.96 0.20 -16.40
CA PHE A 50 6.27 -1.03 -16.76
C PHE A 50 5.10 -0.70 -17.68
N ASN A 51 4.90 -1.50 -18.71
CA ASN A 51 3.69 -1.41 -19.53
C ASN A 51 2.52 -2.17 -18.90
N SER A 52 1.36 -2.15 -19.57
CA SER A 52 0.14 -2.83 -19.15
C SER A 52 0.28 -4.35 -19.00
N ASN A 53 1.28 -4.97 -19.65
CA ASN A 53 1.61 -6.39 -19.52
C ASN A 53 2.67 -6.67 -18.44
N GLY A 54 3.05 -5.68 -17.63
CA GLY A 54 4.09 -5.83 -16.61
C GLY A 54 5.51 -5.97 -17.19
N LYS A 55 5.72 -5.69 -18.49
CA LYS A 55 7.06 -5.70 -19.07
C LYS A 55 7.82 -4.44 -18.70
N LEU A 56 9.07 -4.60 -18.29
CA LEU A 56 10.00 -3.51 -18.00
C LEU A 56 10.41 -2.80 -19.30
N VAL A 57 10.38 -1.46 -19.28
CA VAL A 57 10.63 -0.59 -20.42
C VAL A 57 11.71 0.43 -20.07
N PHE A 58 12.64 0.65 -21.01
CA PHE A 58 13.68 1.68 -20.95
C PHE A 58 13.73 2.43 -22.29
N TRP A 59 14.24 3.67 -22.27
CA TRP A 59 14.80 4.25 -23.48
C TRP A 59 16.18 3.66 -23.75
N LEU A 60 16.37 3.09 -24.94
CA LEU A 60 17.66 2.52 -25.33
C LEU A 60 18.81 3.53 -25.25
N GLY A 61 18.53 4.81 -25.49
CA GLY A 61 19.53 5.88 -25.34
C GLY A 61 20.00 6.09 -23.90
N ASP A 62 19.11 5.89 -22.92
CA ASP A 62 19.44 6.09 -21.51
C ASP A 62 20.25 4.91 -20.94
N LEU A 63 20.17 3.73 -21.55
CA LEU A 63 21.02 2.59 -21.18
C LEU A 63 22.51 2.89 -21.36
N ASN A 64 22.88 3.86 -22.20
CA ASN A 64 24.27 4.29 -22.37
C ASN A 64 24.88 4.93 -21.11
N TYR A 65 24.06 5.34 -20.13
CA TYR A 65 24.54 5.80 -18.84
C TYR A 65 24.88 4.66 -17.88
N MET A 66 24.44 3.42 -18.15
CA MET A 66 24.77 2.25 -17.34
C MET A 66 26.17 1.72 -17.66
N ASP A 67 26.79 1.04 -16.70
CA ASP A 67 28.03 0.31 -16.95
C ASP A 67 27.81 -0.92 -17.86
N ALA A 68 28.88 -1.39 -18.50
CA ALA A 68 28.80 -2.47 -19.48
C ALA A 68 28.29 -3.80 -18.90
N GLN A 69 28.54 -4.08 -17.62
CA GLN A 69 28.09 -5.31 -16.98
C GLN A 69 26.57 -5.28 -16.78
N SER A 70 26.04 -4.17 -16.28
CA SER A 70 24.59 -3.96 -16.12
C SER A 70 23.84 -4.02 -17.44
N GLN A 71 24.38 -3.38 -18.49
CA GLN A 71 23.82 -3.47 -19.85
C GLN A 71 23.81 -4.93 -20.37
N ALA A 72 24.89 -5.69 -20.12
CA ALA A 72 25.00 -7.08 -20.56
C ALA A 72 23.95 -7.99 -19.90
N ILE A 73 23.62 -7.74 -18.62
CA ILE A 73 22.57 -8.46 -17.91
C ILE A 73 21.21 -8.15 -18.50
N LEU A 74 20.86 -6.87 -18.63
CA LEU A 74 19.57 -6.45 -19.20
C LEU A 74 19.37 -7.02 -20.61
N LYS A 75 20.43 -7.07 -21.42
CA LYS A 75 20.39 -7.67 -22.74
C LYS A 75 19.97 -9.15 -22.72
N GLY A 76 20.35 -9.90 -21.68
CA GLY A 76 19.94 -11.30 -21.51
C GLY A 76 18.46 -11.48 -21.20
N PHE A 77 17.80 -10.46 -20.65
CA PHE A 77 16.36 -10.44 -20.36
C PHE A 77 15.52 -9.76 -21.45
N ASN A 78 16.14 -9.34 -22.55
CA ASN A 78 15.43 -8.65 -23.61
C ASN A 78 14.42 -9.60 -24.28
N VAL A 79 13.18 -9.12 -24.43
CA VAL A 79 12.08 -9.85 -25.08
C VAL A 79 11.57 -9.05 -26.27
N ASP A 80 10.86 -9.71 -27.19
CA ASP A 80 10.19 -9.01 -28.28
C ASP A 80 9.17 -8.00 -27.75
N SER A 81 9.16 -6.82 -28.38
CA SER A 81 8.23 -5.75 -28.05
C SER A 81 6.80 -6.22 -28.28
N ASP A 82 5.91 -5.93 -27.33
CA ASP A 82 4.47 -6.08 -27.52
C ASP A 82 3.81 -4.81 -28.09
N HIS A 83 4.61 -3.77 -28.38
CA HIS A 83 4.16 -2.47 -28.87
C HIS A 83 3.19 -1.73 -27.94
N LEU A 84 3.12 -2.09 -26.65
CA LEU A 84 2.24 -1.44 -25.65
C LEU A 84 2.97 -0.39 -24.81
N ILE A 85 4.07 0.18 -25.30
CA ILE A 85 4.83 1.22 -24.56
C ILE A 85 3.97 2.44 -24.24
N ILE A 86 3.05 2.80 -25.14
CA ILE A 86 2.14 3.94 -24.96
C ILE A 86 1.21 3.75 -23.75
N ASP A 87 0.98 2.52 -23.30
CA ASP A 87 0.13 2.22 -22.15
C ASP A 87 0.90 2.30 -20.82
N SER A 88 2.22 2.54 -20.86
CA SER A 88 3.03 2.71 -19.65
C SER A 88 2.93 4.11 -19.06
N GLU A 89 2.85 4.22 -17.74
CA GLU A 89 2.96 5.50 -17.03
C GLU A 89 4.27 6.22 -17.35
N PHE A 90 5.34 5.45 -17.61
CA PHE A 90 6.63 5.95 -18.02
C PHE A 90 6.58 6.76 -19.32
N PHE A 91 5.95 6.19 -20.35
CA PHE A 91 5.75 6.89 -21.62
C PHE A 91 4.86 8.13 -21.43
N GLN A 92 3.75 7.98 -20.71
CA GLN A 92 2.80 9.07 -20.48
C GLN A 92 3.43 10.24 -19.73
N ALA A 93 4.24 9.95 -18.70
CA ALA A 93 4.93 10.98 -17.93
C ALA A 93 5.97 11.73 -18.76
N GLN A 94 6.79 11.02 -19.55
CA GLN A 94 7.91 11.65 -20.24
C GLN A 94 7.53 12.26 -21.59
N MET A 95 6.59 11.65 -22.33
CA MET A 95 6.20 12.10 -23.67
C MET A 95 4.96 13.00 -23.64
N ASN A 96 3.99 12.69 -22.78
CA ASN A 96 2.72 13.41 -22.71
C ASN A 96 2.63 14.35 -21.50
N CYS A 97 3.67 14.43 -20.66
CA CYS A 97 3.71 15.26 -19.46
C CYS A 97 2.54 14.97 -18.49
N MET A 98 2.06 13.73 -18.47
CA MET A 98 0.99 13.30 -17.57
C MET A 98 1.59 12.86 -16.24
N PHE A 99 1.17 13.49 -15.14
CA PHE A 99 1.59 13.03 -13.82
C PHE A 99 1.14 11.58 -13.59
N SER A 100 2.05 10.75 -13.10
CA SER A 100 1.72 9.41 -12.65
C SER A 100 0.81 9.47 -11.43
N ARG A 101 0.02 8.41 -11.25
CA ARG A 101 -0.74 8.25 -10.01
C ARG A 101 0.21 7.61 -8.97
N PRO A 102 0.10 7.99 -7.69
CA PRO A 102 0.79 7.26 -6.64
C PRO A 102 0.41 5.77 -6.70
N ILE A 103 1.30 4.88 -6.30
CA ILE A 103 0.97 3.46 -6.14
C ILE A 103 -0.17 3.28 -5.12
N LYS A 104 -0.94 2.19 -5.22
CA LYS A 104 -2.13 1.95 -4.37
C LYS A 104 -1.80 2.05 -2.88
N GLU A 105 -0.65 1.56 -2.49
CA GLU A 105 -0.13 1.60 -1.12
C GLU A 105 -0.06 3.04 -0.57
N LYS A 106 0.39 3.99 -1.41
CA LYS A 106 0.40 5.42 -1.05
C LYS A 106 -0.99 6.05 -1.15
N GLN A 107 -1.81 5.63 -2.11
CA GLN A 107 -3.21 6.10 -2.21
C GLN A 107 -4.03 5.74 -0.96
N ILE A 108 -3.86 4.52 -0.42
CA ILE A 108 -4.51 4.08 0.83
C ILE A 108 -4.18 5.03 1.98
N LEU A 109 -2.89 5.37 2.15
CA LEU A 109 -2.45 6.29 3.21
C LEU A 109 -3.01 7.69 3.03
N MET A 110 -2.98 8.22 1.80
CA MET A 110 -3.60 9.52 1.49
C MET A 110 -5.12 9.50 1.76
N ASN A 111 -5.79 8.39 1.45
CA ASN A 111 -7.21 8.22 1.72
C ASN A 111 -7.50 8.11 3.22
N LYS A 112 -6.65 7.45 4.02
CA LYS A 112 -6.73 7.48 5.47
C LYS A 112 -6.67 8.93 5.98
N ASP A 113 -5.69 9.70 5.56
CA ASP A 113 -5.53 11.10 6.01
C ASP A 113 -6.74 11.95 5.60
N ASN A 114 -7.23 11.77 4.37
CA ASN A 114 -8.43 12.45 3.89
C ASN A 114 -9.68 12.07 4.71
N PHE A 115 -9.83 10.80 5.08
CA PHE A 115 -10.91 10.33 5.94
C PHE A 115 -10.86 11.01 7.31
N ILE A 116 -9.69 11.05 7.95
CA ILE A 116 -9.49 11.73 9.24
C ILE A 116 -9.83 13.22 9.12
N LEU A 117 -9.34 13.89 8.07
CA LEU A 117 -9.62 15.30 7.81
C LEU A 117 -11.11 15.57 7.60
N ASN A 118 -11.83 14.69 6.90
CA ASN A 118 -13.27 14.82 6.68
C ASN A 118 -14.04 14.69 8.00
N VAL A 119 -13.71 13.69 8.82
CA VAL A 119 -14.31 13.51 10.14
C VAL A 119 -14.07 14.72 11.03
N LYS A 120 -12.83 15.23 11.06
CA LYS A 120 -12.46 16.42 11.83
C LYS A 120 -13.24 17.65 11.38
N LYS A 121 -13.42 17.86 10.08
CA LYS A 121 -14.21 18.98 9.55
C LYS A 121 -15.70 18.87 9.86
N LYS A 122 -16.27 17.66 9.79
CA LYS A 122 -17.71 17.43 9.88
C LYS A 122 -18.21 17.28 11.31
N TYR A 123 -17.44 16.60 12.17
CA TYR A 123 -17.83 16.26 13.53
C TYR A 123 -16.94 16.92 14.60
N ASN A 124 -15.87 17.62 14.21
CA ASN A 124 -14.87 18.18 15.13
C ASN A 124 -14.22 17.12 16.04
N ILE A 125 -14.03 15.91 15.49
CA ILE A 125 -13.40 14.77 16.16
C ILE A 125 -12.09 14.47 15.43
N ASP A 126 -10.99 14.38 16.16
CA ASP A 126 -9.67 14.07 15.59
C ASP A 126 -9.33 12.61 15.82
N LEU A 127 -9.19 11.83 14.75
CA LEU A 127 -8.95 10.38 14.83
C LEU A 127 -7.47 10.00 14.83
N THR A 128 -6.56 10.97 14.75
CA THR A 128 -5.10 10.74 14.71
C THR A 128 -4.60 10.08 16.00
N HIS A 129 -3.78 9.05 15.86
CA HIS A 129 -3.08 8.42 16.98
C HIS A 129 -1.63 8.12 16.60
N LEU A 130 -0.70 8.28 17.55
CA LEU A 130 0.72 7.91 17.39
C LEU A 130 1.35 8.45 16.10
N GLU A 131 1.19 9.74 15.80
CA GLU A 131 1.59 10.32 14.50
C GLU A 131 3.06 10.10 14.16
N LYS A 132 3.95 10.20 15.15
CA LYS A 132 5.40 10.02 14.95
C LYS A 132 5.73 8.58 14.63
N GLU A 133 5.14 7.65 15.37
CA GLU A 133 5.31 6.21 15.18
C GLU A 133 4.72 5.78 13.83
N CYS A 134 3.51 6.24 13.49
CA CYS A 134 2.88 6.00 12.19
C CYS A 134 3.71 6.53 11.03
N SER A 135 4.33 7.71 11.19
CA SER A 135 5.22 8.28 10.17
C SER A 135 6.41 7.35 9.90
N SER A 136 7.04 6.81 10.95
CA SER A 136 8.15 5.86 10.78
C SER A 136 7.72 4.52 10.15
N GLN A 137 6.51 4.03 10.44
CA GLN A 137 5.99 2.83 9.78
C GLN A 137 5.66 3.09 8.30
N THR A 138 5.21 4.30 7.97
CA THR A 138 4.85 4.68 6.59
C THR A 138 6.04 4.64 5.62
N GLU A 139 7.25 4.84 6.13
CA GLU A 139 8.49 4.68 5.33
C GLU A 139 8.71 3.23 4.88
N ASN A 140 8.22 2.25 5.64
CA ASN A 140 8.30 0.83 5.31
C ASN A 140 7.17 0.35 4.39
N ILE A 141 6.18 1.21 4.10
CA ILE A 141 5.07 0.91 3.20
C ILE A 141 5.48 1.27 1.77
N GLY A 142 5.87 0.23 1.03
CA GLY A 142 6.13 0.25 -0.40
C GLY A 142 5.82 -1.11 -1.03
N ARG A 143 5.70 -1.15 -2.36
CA ARG A 143 5.45 -2.41 -3.07
C ARG A 143 6.67 -3.34 -2.96
N PRO A 144 6.51 -4.61 -2.54
CA PRO A 144 7.59 -5.58 -2.58
C PRO A 144 8.15 -5.78 -3.99
N LEU A 145 9.47 -5.97 -4.10
CA LEU A 145 10.12 -6.28 -5.38
C LEU A 145 10.09 -7.78 -5.70
N VAL A 146 10.06 -8.60 -4.66
CA VAL A 146 9.90 -10.06 -4.73
C VAL A 146 8.79 -10.38 -3.75
N PHE A 147 7.86 -11.26 -4.12
CA PHE A 147 6.73 -11.63 -3.29
C PHE A 147 7.02 -12.92 -2.52
N THR A 148 7.74 -12.78 -1.42
CA THR A 148 7.91 -13.84 -0.41
C THR A 148 7.14 -13.48 0.86
N GLU A 149 6.81 -14.48 1.67
CA GLU A 149 6.19 -14.29 2.99
C GLU A 149 6.94 -13.25 3.84
N GLN A 150 8.27 -13.29 3.83
CA GLN A 150 9.12 -12.34 4.56
C GLN A 150 9.09 -10.92 3.99
N SER A 151 8.98 -10.76 2.68
CA SER A 151 8.91 -9.42 2.05
C SER A 151 7.55 -8.76 2.26
N ILE A 152 6.47 -9.55 2.22
CA ILE A 152 5.10 -9.09 2.40
C ILE A 152 4.85 -8.78 3.86
N SER A 153 5.39 -9.59 4.78
CA SER A 153 5.22 -9.41 6.22
C SER A 153 5.60 -8.01 6.69
N GLY A 154 6.71 -7.46 6.19
CA GLY A 154 7.16 -6.12 6.54
C GLY A 154 6.13 -5.04 6.17
N VAL A 155 5.56 -5.15 4.97
CA VAL A 155 4.58 -4.18 4.45
C VAL A 155 3.23 -4.35 5.14
N ILE A 156 2.76 -5.59 5.33
CA ILE A 156 1.49 -5.91 5.99
C ILE A 156 1.51 -5.50 7.46
N ASN A 157 2.59 -5.77 8.20
CA ASN A 157 2.73 -5.33 9.59
C ASN A 157 2.76 -3.79 9.69
N ALA A 158 3.45 -3.11 8.77
CA ALA A 158 3.42 -1.66 8.70
C ALA A 158 2.01 -1.13 8.42
N PHE A 159 1.26 -1.78 7.51
CA PHE A 159 -0.14 -1.44 7.28
C PHE A 159 -1.03 -1.68 8.49
N ASP A 160 -0.94 -2.81 9.19
CA ASP A 160 -1.73 -3.06 10.41
C ASP A 160 -1.48 -1.96 11.45
N LYS A 161 -0.22 -1.62 11.72
CA LYS A 161 0.14 -0.54 12.65
C LYS A 161 -0.43 0.80 12.23
N VAL A 162 -0.41 1.14 10.94
CA VAL A 162 -0.88 2.46 10.47
C VAL A 162 -2.41 2.49 10.32
N LEU A 163 -3.03 1.45 9.77
CA LEU A 163 -4.44 1.43 9.38
C LEU A 163 -5.36 0.86 10.47
N VAL A 164 -4.82 0.15 11.46
CA VAL A 164 -5.58 -0.43 12.58
C VAL A 164 -5.19 0.21 13.90
N GLU A 165 -3.90 0.21 14.26
CA GLU A 165 -3.43 0.81 15.52
C GLU A 165 -3.31 2.33 15.45
N GLY A 166 -3.09 2.89 14.26
CA GLY A 166 -2.89 4.31 14.02
C GLY A 166 -4.16 5.15 14.08
N PHE A 167 -5.25 4.61 14.63
CA PHE A 167 -6.49 5.31 14.92
C PHE A 167 -6.72 5.41 16.42
N ASP A 168 -7.18 6.57 16.88
CA ASP A 168 -7.55 6.74 18.29
C ASP A 168 -8.90 6.05 18.55
N VAL A 169 -8.86 4.93 19.25
CA VAL A 169 -10.04 4.12 19.59
C VAL A 169 -11.05 4.92 20.43
N GLY A 170 -10.58 5.82 21.29
CA GLY A 170 -11.45 6.71 22.06
C GLY A 170 -12.23 7.65 21.15
N GLN A 171 -11.54 8.28 20.20
CA GLN A 171 -12.15 9.22 19.25
C GLN A 171 -13.05 8.53 18.22
N LEU A 172 -12.68 7.32 17.76
CA LEU A 172 -13.58 6.48 16.97
C LEU A 172 -14.87 6.15 17.72
N ARG A 173 -14.78 5.90 19.03
CA ARG A 173 -15.95 5.66 19.87
C ARG A 173 -16.82 6.91 20.03
N GLU A 174 -16.21 8.08 20.18
CA GLU A 174 -16.95 9.35 20.18
C GLU A 174 -17.65 9.62 18.83
N LEU A 175 -17.00 9.26 17.71
CA LEU A 175 -17.63 9.33 16.40
C LEU A 175 -18.83 8.38 16.31
N TYR A 176 -18.69 7.12 16.77
CA TYR A 176 -19.80 6.17 16.84
C TYR A 176 -20.97 6.73 17.67
N LYS A 177 -20.71 7.28 18.86
CA LYS A 177 -21.75 7.92 19.70
C LYS A 177 -22.42 9.11 19.01
N THR A 178 -21.71 9.82 18.15
CA THR A 178 -22.25 10.95 17.38
C THR A 178 -23.17 10.48 16.25
N LEU A 179 -22.89 9.32 15.66
CA LEU A 179 -23.67 8.75 14.56
C LEU A 179 -24.90 7.95 15.02
N TYR A 180 -24.83 7.34 16.21
CA TYR A 180 -25.88 6.51 16.78
C TYR A 180 -26.55 7.17 17.98
N THR A 181 -27.88 7.19 17.99
CA THR A 181 -28.68 7.63 19.14
C THR A 181 -28.52 6.64 20.31
N GLU A 182 -28.77 7.08 21.55
CA GLU A 182 -28.59 6.22 22.73
C GLU A 182 -29.34 4.88 22.67
N SER A 183 -30.52 4.86 22.04
CA SER A 183 -31.32 3.64 21.87
C SER A 183 -30.82 2.69 20.77
N GLU A 184 -30.01 3.18 19.83
CA GLU A 184 -29.44 2.36 18.75
C GLU A 184 -28.05 1.83 19.10
N ARG A 185 -27.43 2.31 20.19
CA ARG A 185 -26.09 1.90 20.59
C ARG A 185 -26.10 0.48 21.14
N ASP A 186 -25.14 -0.32 20.69
CA ASP A 186 -24.90 -1.65 21.23
C ASP A 186 -24.41 -1.55 22.67
N ALA A 187 -24.79 -2.49 23.55
CA ALA A 187 -24.39 -2.48 24.95
C ALA A 187 -22.87 -2.69 25.16
N GLN A 188 -22.18 -3.32 24.20
CA GLN A 188 -20.77 -3.70 24.29
C GLN A 188 -19.84 -2.75 23.53
N TYR A 189 -20.35 -1.64 22.98
CA TYR A 189 -19.56 -0.72 22.15
C TYR A 189 -18.32 -0.12 22.86
N GLU A 190 -18.30 -0.14 24.19
CA GLU A 190 -17.15 0.31 24.99
C GLU A 190 -15.95 -0.64 24.89
N GLU A 191 -16.18 -1.93 24.61
CA GLU A 191 -15.13 -2.95 24.51
C GLU A 191 -14.53 -3.04 23.10
N TRP A 192 -15.23 -2.50 22.11
CA TRP A 192 -14.84 -2.58 20.70
C TRP A 192 -13.54 -1.84 20.41
N GLN A 193 -12.75 -2.43 19.51
CA GLN A 193 -11.50 -1.89 18.99
C GLN A 193 -11.72 -1.26 17.59
N SER A 194 -10.65 -0.71 17.01
CA SER A 194 -10.69 0.10 15.78
C SER A 194 -11.43 -0.57 14.62
N ILE A 195 -11.10 -1.82 14.27
CA ILE A 195 -11.75 -2.52 13.13
C ILE A 195 -13.27 -2.61 13.31
N ARG A 196 -13.73 -3.02 14.50
CA ARG A 196 -15.16 -3.14 14.80
C ARG A 196 -15.85 -1.78 14.79
N LEU A 197 -15.22 -0.74 15.33
CA LEU A 197 -15.77 0.62 15.31
C LEU A 197 -15.88 1.16 13.86
N ILE A 198 -14.86 0.95 13.03
CA ILE A 198 -14.85 1.34 11.62
C ILE A 198 -16.00 0.64 10.86
N LYS A 199 -16.20 -0.67 11.10
CA LYS A 199 -17.31 -1.42 10.53
C LYS A 199 -18.67 -0.81 10.86
N GLU A 200 -18.92 -0.50 12.13
CA GLU A 200 -20.21 0.07 12.54
C GLU A 200 -20.41 1.51 12.02
N ILE A 201 -19.35 2.32 11.97
CA ILE A 201 -19.39 3.65 11.34
C ILE A 201 -19.76 3.53 9.85
N LEU A 202 -19.15 2.58 9.14
CA LEU A 202 -19.47 2.31 7.73
C LEU A 202 -20.91 1.84 7.55
N LEU A 203 -21.39 0.91 8.38
CA LEU A 203 -22.78 0.46 8.36
C LEU A 203 -23.75 1.65 8.47
N LYS A 204 -23.51 2.56 9.43
CA LYS A 204 -24.37 3.74 9.62
C LYS A 204 -24.37 4.71 8.45
N TRP A 205 -23.24 4.85 7.76
CA TRP A 205 -23.18 5.68 6.57
C TRP A 205 -23.79 5.01 5.35
N CYS A 206 -23.65 3.69 5.23
CA CYS A 206 -24.26 2.91 4.15
C CYS A 206 -25.79 2.81 4.26
N GLU A 207 -26.38 2.92 5.46
CA GLU A 207 -27.86 3.02 5.63
C GLU A 207 -28.50 4.11 4.76
N LYS A 208 -27.73 5.12 4.38
CA LYS A 208 -28.20 6.26 3.57
C LYS A 208 -28.13 6.01 2.07
N LEU A 209 -27.62 4.86 1.64
CA LEU A 209 -27.44 4.50 0.23
C LEU A 209 -28.55 3.54 -0.21
N GLU A 210 -28.94 3.67 -1.48
CA GLU A 210 -29.95 2.78 -2.10
C GLU A 210 -29.36 1.40 -2.43
N ASP A 211 -28.04 1.32 -2.64
CA ASP A 211 -27.34 0.08 -2.99
C ASP A 211 -26.92 -0.71 -1.76
N THR A 212 -27.09 -2.03 -1.82
CA THR A 212 -26.60 -2.96 -0.80
C THR A 212 -25.08 -3.13 -0.91
N ILE A 213 -24.33 -2.33 -0.16
CA ILE A 213 -22.89 -2.54 0.03
C ILE A 213 -22.69 -3.60 1.11
N ASP A 214 -21.99 -4.67 0.75
CA ASP A 214 -21.53 -5.66 1.72
C ASP A 214 -20.37 -5.10 2.55
N VAL A 215 -20.70 -4.54 3.71
CA VAL A 215 -19.72 -3.94 4.63
C VAL A 215 -18.82 -5.01 5.26
N GLU A 216 -19.27 -6.27 5.36
CA GLU A 216 -18.43 -7.35 5.91
C GLU A 216 -17.22 -7.59 5.01
N THR A 217 -17.49 -7.79 3.72
CA THR A 217 -16.46 -7.97 2.71
C THR A 217 -15.61 -6.71 2.54
N LEU A 218 -16.18 -5.51 2.74
CA LEU A 218 -15.43 -4.26 2.62
C LEU A 218 -14.41 -4.07 3.75
N VAL A 219 -14.73 -4.50 4.98
CA VAL A 219 -13.85 -4.33 6.15
C VAL A 219 -12.92 -5.53 6.36
N SER A 220 -13.23 -6.69 5.76
CA SER A 220 -12.40 -7.90 5.81
C SER A 220 -10.89 -7.68 5.67
N PRO A 221 -10.35 -6.83 4.76
CA PRO A 221 -8.90 -6.63 4.67
C PRO A 221 -8.24 -6.16 5.98
N LEU A 222 -8.92 -5.34 6.80
CA LEU A 222 -8.34 -4.94 8.09
C LEU A 222 -8.17 -6.14 9.05
N TYR A 223 -9.08 -7.12 8.99
CA TYR A 223 -8.94 -8.37 9.75
C TYR A 223 -7.79 -9.22 9.19
N ILE A 224 -7.61 -9.24 7.87
CA ILE A 224 -6.52 -9.97 7.22
C ILE A 224 -5.15 -9.38 7.58
N LEU A 225 -5.01 -8.05 7.63
CA LEU A 225 -3.80 -7.40 8.15
C LEU A 225 -3.45 -7.88 9.56
N HIS A 226 -4.47 -7.94 10.44
CA HIS A 226 -4.30 -8.37 11.82
C HIS A 226 -3.95 -9.86 11.93
N ASP A 227 -4.63 -10.71 11.16
CA ASP A 227 -4.36 -12.16 11.12
C ASP A 227 -2.97 -12.45 10.59
N TYR A 228 -2.53 -11.76 9.53
CA TYR A 228 -1.16 -11.86 9.04
C TYR A 228 -0.16 -11.47 10.11
N ARG A 229 -0.40 -10.36 10.82
CA ARG A 229 0.48 -9.94 11.91
C ARG A 229 0.52 -11.00 13.02
N ILE A 230 -0.62 -11.58 13.40
CA ILE A 230 -0.65 -12.65 14.41
C ILE A 230 0.15 -13.86 13.94
N TYR A 231 -0.05 -14.26 12.69
CA TYR A 231 0.64 -15.39 12.07
C TYR A 231 2.17 -15.18 12.02
N LEU A 232 2.62 -13.95 11.77
CA LEU A 232 4.03 -13.62 11.60
C LEU A 232 4.77 -13.32 12.92
N ASP A 233 4.12 -12.62 13.87
CA ASP A 233 4.77 -12.10 15.07
C ASP A 233 4.70 -13.07 16.27
N TYR A 234 3.78 -14.02 16.27
CA TYR A 234 3.56 -14.92 17.41
C TYR A 234 4.04 -16.35 17.16
N LEU A 235 4.57 -16.97 18.20
CA LEU A 235 4.79 -18.41 18.22
C LEU A 235 3.45 -19.13 18.37
N LEU A 236 2.94 -19.66 17.27
CA LEU A 236 1.67 -20.38 17.20
C LEU A 236 1.90 -21.90 17.14
N SER A 237 0.88 -22.68 17.53
CA SER A 237 0.84 -24.11 17.23
C SER A 237 0.64 -24.32 15.72
N GLU A 238 1.09 -25.46 15.19
CA GLU A 238 0.90 -25.81 13.77
C GLU A 238 -0.58 -25.72 13.34
N GLU A 239 -1.50 -26.22 14.19
CA GLU A 239 -2.95 -26.11 13.95
C GLU A 239 -3.43 -24.66 13.81
N LYS A 240 -2.94 -23.75 14.67
CA LYS A 240 -3.33 -22.34 14.61
C LYS A 240 -2.74 -21.63 13.39
N GLN A 241 -1.51 -21.98 13.02
CA GLN A 241 -0.90 -21.46 11.80
C GLN A 241 -1.71 -21.87 10.57
N GLU A 242 -2.07 -23.15 10.46
CA GLU A 242 -2.83 -23.66 9.33
C GLU A 242 -4.23 -23.05 9.26
N ASN A 243 -4.93 -22.92 10.39
CA ASN A 243 -6.23 -22.26 10.44
C ASN A 243 -6.15 -20.79 10.00
N THR A 244 -5.09 -20.07 10.38
CA THR A 244 -4.91 -18.66 9.99
C THR A 244 -4.62 -18.55 8.50
N LYS A 245 -3.77 -19.43 7.94
CA LYS A 245 -3.50 -19.50 6.50
C LYS A 245 -4.76 -19.79 5.70
N MET A 246 -5.53 -20.79 6.11
CA MET A 246 -6.81 -21.13 5.47
C MET A 246 -7.78 -19.95 5.50
N HIS A 247 -7.92 -19.28 6.66
CA HIS A 247 -8.78 -18.10 6.77
C HIS A 247 -8.39 -16.98 5.80
N ILE A 248 -7.08 -16.72 5.65
CA ILE A 248 -6.56 -15.71 4.71
C ILE A 248 -6.89 -16.10 3.27
N VAL A 249 -6.60 -17.34 2.89
CA VAL A 249 -6.83 -17.87 1.54
C VAL A 249 -8.32 -17.83 1.18
N GLU A 250 -9.19 -18.29 2.07
CA GLU A 250 -10.64 -18.31 1.88
C GLU A 250 -11.22 -16.89 1.77
N THR A 251 -10.80 -15.98 2.64
CA THR A 251 -11.29 -14.59 2.65
C THR A 251 -10.90 -13.85 1.37
N LEU A 252 -9.65 -14.01 0.92
CA LEU A 252 -9.15 -13.35 -0.29
C LEU A 252 -9.56 -14.09 -1.58
N GLY A 253 -9.96 -15.36 -1.50
CA GLY A 253 -10.35 -16.15 -2.67
C GLY A 253 -9.17 -16.55 -3.56
N VAL A 254 -7.97 -16.67 -2.98
CA VAL A 254 -6.77 -17.17 -3.68
C VAL A 254 -6.71 -18.71 -3.62
N GLN A 255 -5.85 -19.35 -4.43
CA GLN A 255 -5.84 -20.82 -4.50
C GLN A 255 -5.19 -21.47 -3.28
N ASN A 256 -4.09 -20.88 -2.80
CA ASN A 256 -3.30 -21.39 -1.69
C ASN A 256 -2.46 -20.28 -1.06
N PHE A 257 -1.86 -20.56 0.09
CA PHE A 257 -1.09 -19.57 0.82
C PHE A 257 0.27 -19.30 0.18
N GLU A 258 0.78 -20.19 -0.66
CA GLU A 258 2.06 -20.03 -1.36
C GLU A 258 2.01 -18.96 -2.46
N GLU A 259 0.82 -18.61 -2.96
CA GLU A 259 0.57 -17.52 -3.92
C GLU A 259 0.63 -16.13 -3.28
N GLN A 260 1.77 -15.84 -2.63
CA GLN A 260 2.06 -14.61 -1.89
C GLN A 260 1.83 -13.34 -2.73
N GLU A 261 2.17 -13.35 -4.03
CA GLU A 261 1.90 -12.23 -4.94
C GLU A 261 0.41 -11.95 -5.11
N ALA A 262 -0.39 -13.00 -5.34
CA ALA A 262 -1.84 -12.87 -5.52
C ALA A 262 -2.51 -12.37 -4.23
N ILE A 263 -2.11 -12.92 -3.08
CA ILE A 263 -2.59 -12.48 -1.76
C ILE A 263 -2.29 -10.99 -1.56
N TYR A 264 -1.05 -10.58 -1.80
CA TYR A 264 -0.67 -9.18 -1.62
C TYR A 264 -1.49 -8.25 -2.51
N PHE A 265 -1.62 -8.55 -3.80
CA PHE A 265 -2.36 -7.67 -4.71
C PHE A 265 -3.85 -7.58 -4.37
N GLU A 266 -4.48 -8.69 -3.99
CA GLU A 266 -5.89 -8.71 -3.60
C GLU A 266 -6.10 -7.93 -2.30
N GLU A 267 -5.23 -8.12 -1.30
CA GLU A 267 -5.30 -7.38 -0.02
C GLU A 267 -5.15 -5.87 -0.23
N ILE A 268 -4.16 -5.43 -1.02
CA ILE A 268 -3.97 -4.02 -1.35
C ILE A 268 -5.17 -3.44 -2.12
N GLU A 269 -5.76 -4.20 -3.05
CA GLU A 269 -6.95 -3.74 -3.79
C GLU A 269 -8.16 -3.54 -2.86
N ARG A 270 -8.39 -4.47 -1.94
CA ARG A 270 -9.49 -4.37 -0.98
C ARG A 270 -9.28 -3.25 0.03
N LEU A 271 -8.05 -3.05 0.51
CA LEU A 271 -7.70 -1.91 1.37
C LEU A 271 -7.93 -0.57 0.65
N ASP A 272 -7.48 -0.45 -0.60
CA ASP A 272 -7.69 0.76 -1.40
C ASP A 272 -9.19 1.05 -1.55
N LYS A 273 -9.98 0.04 -1.90
CA LYS A 273 -11.44 0.16 -1.97
C LYS A 273 -12.05 0.61 -0.64
N LEU A 274 -11.73 -0.06 0.47
CA LEU A 274 -12.22 0.31 1.80
C LEU A 274 -11.96 1.79 2.13
N PHE A 275 -10.72 2.25 1.95
CA PHE A 275 -10.35 3.62 2.29
C PHE A 275 -10.94 4.65 1.31
N GLN A 276 -11.15 4.31 0.05
CA GLN A 276 -11.94 5.14 -0.87
C GLN A 276 -13.38 5.31 -0.38
N TYR A 277 -14.05 4.23 0.05
CA TYR A 277 -15.39 4.31 0.61
C TYR A 277 -15.43 5.18 1.88
N LEU A 278 -14.48 5.00 2.80
CA LEU A 278 -14.38 5.85 3.99
C LEU A 278 -14.25 7.34 3.63
N VAL A 279 -13.43 7.68 2.64
CA VAL A 279 -13.30 9.07 2.16
C VAL A 279 -14.60 9.59 1.55
N LEU A 280 -15.28 8.78 0.73
CA LEU A 280 -16.51 9.20 0.06
C LEU A 280 -17.65 9.42 1.04
N LEU A 281 -17.82 8.52 2.01
CA LEU A 281 -18.93 8.53 2.97
C LEU A 281 -18.73 9.52 4.13
N SER A 282 -17.48 9.89 4.42
CA SER A 282 -17.16 10.86 5.48
C SER A 282 -17.35 12.33 5.08
N LYS A 283 -17.48 12.64 3.79
CA LYS A 283 -17.80 13.99 3.29
C LYS A 283 -19.14 14.49 3.82
#